data_AF-A0A9D5M4H2-F1
#
_entry.id   AF-A0A9D5M4H2-F1
#
_cell.length_a   1.000
_cell.length_b   1.000
_cell.length_c   1.000
_cell.angle_alpha   90.00
_cell.angle_beta   90.00
_cell.angle_gamma   90.00
#
_symmetry.space_group_name_H-M   'P 1'
#
loop_
_entity.id
_entity.type
_entity.pdbx_description
1 polymer ?
#
loop_
_entity_poly.entity_id
_entity_poly.type
_entity_poly.pdbx_seq_one_letter_code
_entity_poly.pdbx_strand_id
1 'polypeptide(L)'
;MLYFISTPVGNLKDITLRALEVLNEVDIIACEDTRTSLKLLNHYEIKKQLVSYHKFNEKQSGERLIADLKSGKNIAVITDAGTPVISDPGNVLTKMLVEEGIEYTVIPGATAFVPALILSGMDAQRFAFIGFLPEKKREQDELFFKYKNLDMTLIFYCAPHDLKKTVETLYKGLGERKAAAVKEITKLHESVERFNLSEGVSEENPRGEYVIIVEGGKGEENPNLSLSVEEHINLYIEKGMSKMDAVKTVAKERKLPKSEIYKYTL
;
A
#
# COMPACT_ATOMS: atom_id res chain seq x y z
N MET A 1 -25.67 13.75 1.66
CA MET A 1 -24.23 13.64 2.04
C MET A 1 -23.77 12.21 1.75
N LEU A 2 -22.53 12.03 1.28
CA LEU A 2 -21.93 10.70 1.10
C LEU A 2 -20.87 10.39 2.16
N TYR A 3 -20.88 9.15 2.66
CA TYR A 3 -19.94 8.64 3.66
C TYR A 3 -19.18 7.44 3.12
N PHE A 4 -17.85 7.49 3.06
CA PHE A 4 -17.03 6.28 2.93
C PHE A 4 -16.79 5.70 4.32
N ILE A 5 -17.10 4.43 4.54
CA ILE A 5 -17.09 3.83 5.88
C ILE A 5 -16.21 2.59 5.87
N SER A 6 -15.18 2.58 6.72
CA SER A 6 -14.35 1.39 6.91
C SER A 6 -15.12 0.28 7.64
N THR A 7 -15.09 -0.92 7.08
CA THR A 7 -15.66 -2.15 7.66
C THR A 7 -14.57 -3.01 8.30
N PRO A 8 -14.92 -3.93 9.20
CA PRO A 8 -13.95 -4.87 9.78
C PRO A 8 -13.15 -5.67 8.75
N VAL A 9 -11.90 -6.03 9.07
CA VAL A 9 -11.03 -6.87 8.21
C VAL A 9 -10.98 -8.35 8.63
N GLY A 10 -11.71 -8.73 9.67
CA GLY A 10 -11.75 -10.10 10.16
C GLY A 10 -12.62 -10.27 11.40
N ASN A 11 -12.43 -9.43 12.41
CA ASN A 11 -13.23 -9.43 13.63
C ASN A 11 -14.34 -8.39 13.58
N LEU A 12 -15.60 -8.83 13.66
CA LEU A 12 -16.75 -7.92 13.59
C LEU A 12 -16.66 -6.76 14.60
N LYS A 13 -16.06 -6.99 15.76
CA LYS A 13 -15.89 -5.98 16.83
C LYS A 13 -14.97 -4.82 16.48
N ASP A 14 -14.23 -4.88 15.37
CA ASP A 14 -13.35 -3.80 14.91
C ASP A 14 -14.12 -2.67 14.21
N ILE A 15 -15.45 -2.79 14.07
CA ILE A 15 -16.29 -1.70 13.55
C ILE A 15 -16.35 -0.56 14.56
N THR A 16 -16.38 0.68 14.08
CA THR A 16 -16.50 1.84 14.97
C THR A 16 -17.97 2.11 15.32
N LEU A 17 -18.22 2.69 16.51
CA LEU A 17 -19.57 3.10 16.90
C LEU A 17 -20.16 4.10 15.91
N ARG A 18 -19.35 5.02 15.39
CA ARG A 18 -19.76 6.01 14.39
C ARG A 18 -20.12 5.36 13.04
N ALA A 19 -19.44 4.28 12.66
CA ALA A 19 -19.83 3.52 11.46
C ALA A 19 -21.23 2.92 11.63
N LEU A 20 -21.53 2.32 12.79
CA LEU A 20 -22.85 1.76 13.08
C LEU A 20 -23.95 2.83 13.10
N GLU A 21 -23.69 3.99 13.69
CA GLU A 21 -24.60 5.14 13.70
C GLU A 21 -24.94 5.58 12.27
N VAL A 22 -23.92 5.90 11.46
CA VAL A 22 -24.12 6.38 10.08
C VAL A 22 -24.80 5.32 9.22
N LEU A 23 -24.43 4.04 9.32
CA LEU A 23 -25.07 2.96 8.58
C LEU A 23 -26.56 2.80 8.95
N ASN A 24 -26.96 3.17 10.18
CA ASN A 24 -28.36 3.19 10.60
C ASN A 24 -29.13 4.44 10.13
N GLU A 25 -28.44 5.52 9.76
CA GLU A 25 -29.08 6.79 9.38
C GLU A 25 -29.21 6.98 7.87
N VAL A 26 -28.26 6.48 7.07
CA VAL A 26 -28.28 6.64 5.61
C VAL A 26 -29.49 5.98 4.95
N ASP A 27 -29.85 6.44 3.75
CA ASP A 27 -30.95 5.88 2.97
C ASP A 27 -30.50 4.65 2.17
N ILE A 28 -29.27 4.69 1.66
CA ILE A 28 -28.69 3.69 0.75
C ILE A 28 -27.30 3.29 1.24
N ILE A 29 -26.99 2.00 1.17
CA ILE A 29 -25.65 1.46 1.33
C ILE A 29 -25.18 0.91 -0.02
N ALA A 30 -24.17 1.54 -0.59
CA ALA A 30 -23.44 1.04 -1.75
C ALA A 30 -22.29 0.14 -1.29
N CYS A 31 -22.22 -1.07 -1.83
CA CYS A 31 -21.23 -2.07 -1.42
C CYS A 31 -20.73 -2.93 -2.59
N GLU A 32 -19.51 -3.45 -2.46
CA GLU A 32 -18.88 -4.30 -3.47
C GLU A 32 -19.66 -5.61 -3.69
N ASP A 33 -19.77 -6.44 -2.65
CA ASP A 33 -20.65 -7.60 -2.63
C ASP A 33 -21.79 -7.43 -1.61
N THR A 34 -23.03 -7.38 -2.14
CA THR A 34 -24.24 -7.28 -1.32
C THR A 34 -24.42 -8.49 -0.40
N ARG A 35 -23.93 -9.67 -0.79
CA ARG A 35 -24.03 -10.91 0.02
C ARG A 35 -23.08 -10.87 1.21
N THR A 36 -21.86 -10.39 1.01
CA THR A 36 -20.87 -10.20 2.09
C THR A 36 -21.36 -9.13 3.06
N SER A 37 -21.74 -7.97 2.52
CA SER A 37 -22.22 -6.83 3.31
C SER A 37 -23.50 -7.16 4.09
N LEU A 38 -24.41 -7.95 3.52
CA LEU A 38 -25.64 -8.35 4.23
C LEU A 38 -25.35 -9.14 5.51
N LYS A 39 -24.29 -9.96 5.55
CA LYS A 39 -23.90 -10.68 6.79
C LYS A 39 -23.47 -9.72 7.89
N LEU A 40 -22.65 -8.72 7.53
CA LEU A 40 -22.21 -7.66 8.45
C LEU A 40 -23.42 -6.88 8.99
N LEU A 41 -24.30 -6.43 8.10
CA LEU A 41 -25.47 -5.63 8.48
C LEU A 41 -26.45 -6.43 9.34
N ASN A 42 -26.68 -7.70 9.01
CA ASN A 42 -27.52 -8.59 9.82
C ASN A 42 -26.97 -8.80 11.23
N HIS A 43 -25.65 -8.92 11.40
CA HIS A 43 -25.04 -9.04 12.72
C HIS A 43 -25.32 -7.82 13.61
N TYR A 44 -25.39 -6.64 13.00
CA TYR A 44 -25.68 -5.38 13.66
C TYR A 44 -27.15 -4.95 13.59
N GLU A 45 -28.03 -5.83 13.10
CA GLU A 45 -29.47 -5.59 12.95
C GLU A 45 -29.82 -4.36 12.07
N ILE A 46 -28.92 -3.99 11.16
CA ILE A 46 -29.08 -2.84 10.26
C ILE A 46 -29.85 -3.27 9.00
N LYS A 47 -30.99 -2.62 8.76
CA LYS A 47 -31.84 -2.87 7.58
C LYS A 47 -31.88 -1.64 6.69
N LYS A 48 -31.17 -1.70 5.57
CA LYS A 48 -31.08 -0.62 4.58
C LYS A 48 -31.14 -1.14 3.15
N GLN A 49 -31.46 -0.26 2.21
CA GLN A 49 -31.38 -0.59 0.80
C GLN A 49 -29.91 -0.79 0.39
N LEU A 50 -29.57 -1.98 -0.09
CA LEU A 50 -28.26 -2.27 -0.65
C LEU A 50 -28.25 -2.05 -2.16
N VAL A 51 -27.18 -1.42 -2.65
CA VAL A 51 -26.90 -1.29 -4.08
C VAL A 51 -25.49 -1.78 -4.37
N SER A 52 -25.31 -2.50 -5.48
CA SER A 52 -24.00 -3.02 -5.87
C SER A 52 -23.14 -1.90 -6.48
N TYR A 53 -21.92 -1.75 -5.96
CA TYR A 53 -20.91 -0.82 -6.42
C TYR A 53 -19.54 -1.52 -6.39
N HIS A 54 -19.09 -2.00 -7.54
CA HIS A 54 -17.86 -2.78 -7.68
C HIS A 54 -17.03 -2.33 -8.89
N LYS A 55 -15.77 -2.75 -8.97
CA LYS A 55 -14.78 -2.26 -9.97
C LYS A 55 -15.28 -2.22 -11.43
N PHE A 56 -16.09 -3.20 -11.84
CA PHE A 56 -16.59 -3.30 -13.22
C PHE A 56 -17.76 -2.37 -13.56
N ASN A 57 -18.42 -1.77 -12.57
CA ASN A 57 -19.57 -0.88 -12.78
C ASN A 57 -19.40 0.51 -12.15
N GLU A 58 -18.20 0.84 -11.62
CA GLU A 58 -17.97 2.05 -10.83
C GLU A 58 -18.49 3.33 -11.48
N LYS A 59 -18.30 3.49 -12.80
CA LYS A 59 -18.77 4.67 -13.52
C LYS A 59 -20.30 4.75 -13.54
N GLN A 60 -20.97 3.71 -14.03
CA GLN A 60 -22.43 3.68 -14.16
C GLN A 60 -23.10 3.77 -12.78
N SER A 61 -22.63 2.98 -11.81
CA SER A 61 -23.16 3.04 -10.44
C SER A 61 -22.85 4.38 -9.79
N GLY A 62 -21.67 4.97 -10.03
CA GLY A 62 -21.31 6.29 -9.54
C GLY A 62 -22.24 7.40 -10.05
N GLU A 63 -22.59 7.39 -11.34
CA GLU A 63 -23.56 8.34 -11.92
C GLU A 63 -24.92 8.26 -11.24
N ARG A 64 -25.38 7.03 -10.95
CA ARG A 64 -26.62 6.80 -10.20
C ARG A 64 -26.53 7.31 -8.76
N LEU A 65 -25.44 7.03 -8.05
CA LEU A 65 -25.24 7.51 -6.68
C LEU A 65 -25.22 9.04 -6.62
N ILE A 66 -24.62 9.69 -7.61
CA ILE A 66 -24.63 11.17 -7.72
C ILE A 66 -26.04 11.70 -7.94
N ALA A 67 -26.84 11.06 -8.79
CA ALA A 67 -28.24 11.43 -8.96
C ALA A 67 -29.04 11.27 -7.66
N ASP A 68 -28.83 10.17 -6.93
CA ASP A 68 -29.44 9.94 -5.62
C ASP A 68 -29.01 11.01 -4.60
N LEU A 69 -27.74 11.40 -4.54
CA LEU A 69 -27.24 12.49 -3.68
C LEU A 69 -27.87 13.83 -4.03
N LYS A 70 -27.97 14.18 -5.32
CA LYS A 70 -28.63 15.40 -5.79
C LYS A 70 -30.12 15.43 -5.49
N SER A 71 -30.75 14.27 -5.34
CA SER A 71 -32.15 14.15 -4.89
C SER A 71 -32.33 14.31 -3.38
N GLY A 72 -31.25 14.52 -2.63
CA GLY A 72 -31.28 14.74 -1.18
C GLY A 72 -31.04 13.49 -0.32
N LYS A 73 -30.71 12.34 -0.93
CA LYS A 73 -30.43 11.11 -0.17
C LYS A 73 -29.06 11.15 0.50
N ASN A 74 -28.94 10.42 1.59
CA ASN A 74 -27.69 10.10 2.26
C ASN A 74 -27.23 8.69 1.89
N ILE A 75 -25.95 8.55 1.56
CA ILE A 75 -25.40 7.31 1.03
C ILE A 75 -24.16 6.92 1.82
N ALA A 76 -24.08 5.65 2.25
CA ALA A 76 -22.84 5.05 2.72
C ALA A 76 -22.21 4.22 1.59
N VAL A 77 -20.88 4.29 1.46
CA VAL A 77 -20.08 3.41 0.62
C VAL A 77 -19.22 2.55 1.54
N ILE A 78 -19.34 1.23 1.42
CA ILE A 78 -18.55 0.24 2.15
C ILE A 78 -17.90 -0.74 1.17
N THR A 79 -16.83 -1.40 1.60
CA THR A 79 -16.23 -2.54 0.88
C THR A 79 -16.33 -3.79 1.73
N ASP A 80 -16.02 -4.93 1.14
CA ASP A 80 -16.18 -6.24 1.79
C ASP A 80 -15.35 -6.34 3.08
N ALA A 81 -14.18 -5.68 3.11
CA ALA A 81 -13.33 -5.59 4.28
C ALA A 81 -12.43 -4.34 4.23
N GLY A 82 -12.30 -3.64 5.35
CA GLY A 82 -11.37 -2.53 5.48
C GLY A 82 -11.90 -1.21 4.95
N THR A 83 -11.02 -0.40 4.39
CA THR A 83 -11.34 1.00 4.04
C THR A 83 -11.59 1.14 2.54
N PRO A 84 -12.76 1.63 2.12
CA PRO A 84 -13.06 1.88 0.71
C PRO A 84 -11.97 2.69 0.00
N VAL A 85 -11.86 2.54 -1.32
CA VAL A 85 -10.83 3.18 -2.17
C VAL A 85 -9.42 2.58 -2.02
N ILE A 86 -9.06 1.99 -0.88
CA ILE A 86 -7.71 1.46 -0.64
C ILE A 86 -7.62 0.01 -1.10
N SER A 87 -7.09 -0.18 -2.32
CA SER A 87 -7.10 -1.48 -3.03
C SER A 87 -8.49 -2.02 -3.38
N ASP A 88 -9.52 -1.20 -3.17
CA ASP A 88 -10.92 -1.49 -3.44
C ASP A 88 -11.55 -0.46 -4.40
N PRO A 89 -12.76 -0.69 -4.93
CA PRO A 89 -13.53 0.31 -5.67
C PRO A 89 -13.78 1.60 -4.88
N GLY A 90 -13.99 2.72 -5.60
CA GLY A 90 -14.39 4.00 -5.03
C GLY A 90 -13.62 5.20 -5.58
N ASN A 91 -12.42 4.99 -6.14
CA ASN A 91 -11.59 6.09 -6.63
C ASN A 91 -12.30 6.86 -7.78
N VAL A 92 -13.01 6.15 -8.66
CA VAL A 92 -13.81 6.78 -9.73
C VAL A 92 -14.89 7.68 -9.11
N LEU A 93 -15.61 7.19 -8.10
CA LEU A 93 -16.66 7.98 -7.44
C LEU A 93 -16.10 9.19 -6.70
N THR A 94 -14.97 9.07 -6.00
CA THR A 94 -14.35 10.24 -5.32
C THR A 94 -14.01 11.36 -6.29
N LYS A 95 -13.53 11.05 -7.50
CA LYS A 95 -13.26 12.04 -8.54
C LYS A 95 -14.55 12.71 -9.02
N MET A 96 -15.57 11.92 -9.32
CA MET A 96 -16.85 12.46 -9.78
C MET A 96 -17.51 13.35 -8.72
N LEU A 97 -17.42 12.99 -7.42
CA LEU A 97 -17.93 13.83 -6.33
C LEU A 97 -17.22 15.19 -6.27
N VAL A 98 -15.89 15.20 -6.42
CA VAL A 98 -15.10 16.43 -6.47
C VAL A 98 -15.46 17.29 -7.69
N GLU A 99 -15.56 16.66 -8.87
CA GLU A 99 -15.93 17.34 -10.12
C GLU A 99 -17.32 17.98 -10.05
N GLU A 100 -18.26 17.33 -9.38
CA GLU A 100 -19.64 17.81 -9.19
C GLU A 100 -19.80 18.75 -7.98
N GLY A 101 -18.73 19.01 -7.22
CA GLY A 101 -18.78 19.84 -6.00
C GLY A 101 -19.68 19.26 -4.90
N ILE A 102 -19.83 17.93 -4.85
CA ILE A 102 -20.65 17.24 -3.86
C ILE A 102 -19.81 16.94 -2.63
N GLU A 103 -20.28 17.38 -1.46
CA GLU A 103 -19.63 17.08 -0.19
C GLU A 103 -19.72 15.58 0.15
N TYR A 104 -18.59 15.07 0.64
CA TYR A 104 -18.48 13.73 1.19
C TYR A 104 -17.51 13.72 2.37
N THR A 105 -17.62 12.71 3.21
CA THR A 105 -16.72 12.51 4.34
C THR A 105 -16.33 11.04 4.49
N VAL A 106 -15.38 10.78 5.38
CA VAL A 106 -14.85 9.44 5.65
C VAL A 106 -15.03 9.12 7.13
N ILE A 107 -15.58 7.93 7.40
CA ILE A 107 -15.62 7.32 8.72
C ILE A 107 -14.41 6.40 8.84
N PRO A 108 -13.38 6.79 9.63
CA PRO A 108 -12.18 5.98 9.76
C PRO A 108 -12.51 4.69 10.52
N GLY A 109 -11.68 3.67 10.31
CA GLY A 109 -11.80 2.39 10.99
C GLY A 109 -10.72 1.41 10.53
N ALA A 110 -11.07 0.14 10.47
CA ALA A 110 -10.11 -0.93 10.22
C ALA A 110 -9.43 -0.82 8.85
N THR A 111 -8.12 -1.12 8.84
CA THR A 111 -7.30 -1.36 7.65
C THR A 111 -6.39 -2.55 7.94
N ALA A 112 -6.00 -3.32 6.93
CA ALA A 112 -5.12 -4.47 7.14
C ALA A 112 -3.64 -4.06 7.23
N PHE A 113 -3.18 -3.10 6.42
CA PHE A 113 -1.75 -2.77 6.34
C PHE A 113 -1.17 -2.10 7.60
N VAL A 114 -1.96 -1.33 8.36
CA VAL A 114 -1.46 -0.64 9.57
C VAL A 114 -1.17 -1.64 10.70
N PRO A 115 -2.11 -2.52 11.10
CA PRO A 115 -1.80 -3.59 12.06
C PRO A 115 -0.66 -4.48 11.57
N ALA A 116 -0.62 -4.81 10.27
CA ALA A 116 0.47 -5.61 9.72
C ALA A 116 1.84 -4.96 9.90
N LEU A 117 1.95 -3.66 9.64
CA LEU A 117 3.18 -2.91 9.85
C LEU A 117 3.61 -2.96 11.32
N ILE A 118 2.68 -2.76 12.26
CA ILE A 118 2.95 -2.83 13.71
C ILE A 118 3.40 -4.25 14.10
N LEU A 119 2.66 -5.27 13.68
CA LEU A 119 2.92 -6.68 13.97
C LEU A 119 4.24 -7.16 13.38
N SER A 120 4.69 -6.60 12.25
CA SER A 120 5.97 -6.94 11.64
C SER A 120 7.17 -6.54 12.52
N GLY A 121 7.05 -5.45 13.28
CA GLY A 121 8.16 -4.85 14.02
C GLY A 121 9.16 -4.09 13.14
N MET A 122 8.82 -3.79 11.89
CA MET A 122 9.65 -2.95 11.00
C MET A 122 9.47 -1.46 11.28
N ASP A 123 10.36 -0.64 10.71
CA ASP A 123 10.26 0.82 10.83
C ASP A 123 8.94 1.32 10.25
N ALA A 124 8.22 2.10 11.06
CA ALA A 124 6.94 2.69 10.74
C ALA A 124 6.99 4.22 10.62
N GLN A 125 8.18 4.84 10.74
CA GLN A 125 8.32 6.30 10.59
C GLN A 125 7.96 6.77 9.18
N ARG A 126 8.40 6.01 8.17
CA ARG A 126 8.08 6.23 6.76
C ARG A 126 7.82 4.87 6.13
N PHE A 127 6.76 4.79 5.34
CA PHE A 127 6.43 3.58 4.59
C PHE A 127 5.71 3.92 3.30
N ALA A 128 5.78 3.01 2.34
CA ALA A 128 5.01 3.06 1.11
C ALA A 128 4.05 1.87 1.07
N PHE A 129 2.74 2.16 1.05
CA PHE A 129 1.74 1.16 0.72
C PHE A 129 1.67 0.99 -0.80
N ILE A 130 1.98 -0.21 -1.28
CA ILE A 130 2.03 -0.54 -2.71
C ILE A 130 0.75 -1.25 -3.17
N GLY A 131 0.10 -1.99 -2.27
CA GLY A 131 -1.04 -2.85 -2.60
C GLY A 131 -0.59 -4.17 -3.21
N PHE A 132 -1.32 -4.67 -4.20
CA PHE A 132 -0.98 -5.92 -4.88
C PHE A 132 0.10 -5.71 -5.94
N LEU A 133 0.96 -6.73 -6.14
CA LEU A 133 1.90 -6.70 -7.27
C LEU A 133 1.14 -6.74 -8.61
N PRO A 134 1.58 -5.98 -9.63
CA PRO A 134 1.05 -6.11 -10.98
C PRO A 134 1.23 -7.53 -11.52
N GLU A 135 0.30 -8.01 -12.34
CA GLU A 135 0.41 -9.33 -12.96
C GLU A 135 1.44 -9.35 -14.09
N LYS A 136 1.59 -8.24 -14.83
CA LYS A 136 2.47 -8.15 -15.99
C LYS A 136 3.91 -7.87 -15.56
N LYS A 137 4.84 -8.67 -16.09
CA LYS A 137 6.28 -8.55 -15.78
C LYS A 137 6.83 -7.14 -16.03
N ARG A 138 6.45 -6.49 -17.14
CA ARG A 138 6.88 -5.12 -17.43
C ARG A 138 6.47 -4.12 -16.33
N GLU A 139 5.22 -4.21 -15.86
CA GLU A 139 4.69 -3.32 -14.81
C GLU A 139 5.38 -3.60 -13.46
N GLN A 140 5.73 -4.87 -13.19
CA GLN A 140 6.57 -5.22 -12.03
C GLN A 140 7.97 -4.63 -12.12
N ASP A 141 8.61 -4.69 -13.29
CA ASP A 141 9.97 -4.14 -13.48
C ASP A 141 9.99 -2.61 -13.31
N GLU A 142 8.99 -1.92 -13.85
CA GLU A 142 8.80 -0.47 -13.65
C GLU A 142 8.58 -0.13 -12.16
N LEU A 143 7.79 -0.94 -11.44
CA LEU A 143 7.59 -0.80 -10.00
C LEU A 143 8.91 -0.99 -9.23
N PHE A 144 9.65 -2.08 -9.50
CA PHE A 144 10.90 -2.35 -8.80
C PHE A 144 11.98 -1.31 -9.09
N PHE A 145 12.06 -0.80 -10.33
CA PHE A 145 12.94 0.32 -10.65
C PHE A 145 12.71 1.52 -9.72
N LYS A 146 11.45 1.83 -9.40
CA LYS A 146 11.08 2.95 -8.52
C LYS A 146 11.37 2.68 -7.04
N TYR A 147 11.11 1.46 -6.55
CA TYR A 147 11.11 1.17 -5.11
C TYR A 147 12.35 0.42 -4.60
N LYS A 148 13.23 -0.08 -5.48
CA LYS A 148 14.40 -0.88 -5.09
C LYS A 148 15.42 -0.15 -4.22
N ASN A 149 15.56 1.17 -4.35
CA ASN A 149 16.50 1.94 -3.52
C ASN A 149 15.81 2.79 -2.45
N LEU A 150 14.48 2.70 -2.35
CA LEU A 150 13.70 3.52 -1.42
C LEU A 150 14.00 3.10 0.03
N ASP A 151 14.47 4.05 0.84
CA ASP A 151 14.93 3.87 2.23
C ASP A 151 13.78 3.84 3.25
N MET A 152 12.66 3.21 2.89
CA MET A 152 11.50 3.11 3.75
C MET A 152 10.77 1.79 3.55
N THR A 153 10.05 1.35 4.58
CA THR A 153 9.31 0.08 4.59
C THR A 153 8.29 0.03 3.45
N LEU A 154 8.20 -1.11 2.77
CA LEU A 154 7.25 -1.33 1.68
C LEU A 154 6.18 -2.33 2.13
N ILE A 155 4.91 -2.05 1.81
CA ILE A 155 3.78 -2.88 2.24
C ILE A 155 3.01 -3.38 1.02
N PHE A 156 2.82 -4.69 0.95
CA PHE A 156 2.12 -5.37 -0.13
C PHE A 156 0.96 -6.19 0.41
N TYR A 157 -0.16 -6.18 -0.30
CA TYR A 157 -1.22 -7.17 -0.12
C TYR A 157 -0.92 -8.38 -0.99
N CYS A 158 -1.28 -9.57 -0.49
CA CYS A 158 -0.99 -10.82 -1.16
C CYS A 158 -2.14 -11.83 -0.98
N ALA A 159 -2.63 -12.34 -2.11
CA ALA A 159 -3.56 -13.45 -2.09
C ALA A 159 -2.84 -14.74 -1.63
N PRO A 160 -3.51 -15.64 -0.89
CA PRO A 160 -2.86 -16.80 -0.29
C PRO A 160 -2.16 -17.68 -1.34
N HIS A 161 -2.86 -17.98 -2.43
CA HIS A 161 -2.34 -18.84 -3.50
C HIS A 161 -1.11 -18.25 -4.22
N ASP A 162 -0.89 -16.95 -4.11
CA ASP A 162 0.23 -16.24 -4.71
C ASP A 162 1.38 -15.97 -3.73
N LEU A 163 1.29 -16.40 -2.47
CA LEU A 163 2.25 -16.02 -1.42
C LEU A 163 3.70 -16.32 -1.81
N LYS A 164 4.00 -17.57 -2.15
CA LYS A 164 5.36 -18.01 -2.52
C LYS A 164 5.88 -17.29 -3.76
N LYS A 165 5.02 -17.16 -4.78
CA LYS A 165 5.34 -16.48 -6.04
C LYS A 165 5.60 -14.99 -5.81
N THR A 166 4.81 -14.35 -4.96
CA THR A 166 4.94 -12.94 -4.58
C THR A 166 6.28 -12.72 -3.89
N VAL A 167 6.62 -13.53 -2.88
CA VAL A 167 7.90 -13.45 -2.17
C VAL A 167 9.09 -13.65 -3.11
N GLU A 168 9.04 -14.64 -4.00
CA GLU A 168 10.08 -14.86 -5.01
C GLU A 168 10.23 -13.66 -5.96
N THR A 169 9.10 -13.06 -6.36
CA THR A 169 9.09 -11.89 -7.25
C THR A 169 9.66 -10.66 -6.54
N LEU A 170 9.33 -10.46 -5.26
CA LEU A 170 9.89 -9.40 -4.43
C LEU A 170 11.40 -9.57 -4.27
N TYR A 171 11.89 -10.78 -4.02
CA TYR A 171 13.33 -11.06 -3.93
C TYR A 171 14.05 -10.69 -5.24
N LYS A 172 13.53 -11.14 -6.38
CA LYS A 172 14.11 -10.83 -7.71
C LYS A 172 14.13 -9.33 -8.00
N GLY A 173 13.12 -8.59 -7.57
CA GLY A 173 12.97 -7.17 -7.83
C GLY A 173 13.75 -6.26 -6.87
N LEU A 174 13.67 -6.56 -5.57
CA LEU A 174 14.19 -5.71 -4.50
C LEU A 174 15.56 -6.15 -3.97
N GLY A 175 15.98 -7.38 -4.29
CA GLY A 175 17.18 -8.00 -3.76
C GLY A 175 16.99 -8.50 -2.32
N GLU A 176 18.11 -8.70 -1.63
CA GLU A 176 18.11 -9.26 -0.28
C GLU A 176 17.65 -8.23 0.76
N ARG A 177 16.56 -8.55 1.45
CA ARG A 177 15.92 -7.71 2.46
C ARG A 177 15.19 -8.59 3.48
N LYS A 178 15.07 -8.10 4.70
CA LYS A 178 14.14 -8.70 5.68
C LYS A 178 12.69 -8.47 5.27
N ALA A 179 11.85 -9.44 5.56
CA ALA A 179 10.42 -9.42 5.29
C ALA A 179 9.63 -10.01 6.48
N ALA A 180 8.35 -9.67 6.53
CA ALA A 180 7.38 -10.30 7.41
C ALA A 180 6.08 -10.56 6.66
N ALA A 181 5.55 -11.77 6.77
CA ALA A 181 4.22 -12.13 6.28
C ALA A 181 3.27 -12.16 7.48
N VAL A 182 2.32 -11.24 7.49
CA VAL A 182 1.27 -11.16 8.52
C VAL A 182 0.00 -11.78 7.94
N LYS A 183 -0.51 -12.80 8.63
CA LYS A 183 -1.62 -13.65 8.17
C LYS A 183 -2.84 -13.42 9.04
N GLU A 184 -4.01 -13.38 8.41
CA GLU A 184 -5.32 -13.47 9.09
C GLU A 184 -5.51 -12.43 10.22
N ILE A 185 -5.20 -11.17 9.91
CA ILE A 185 -5.26 -10.04 10.85
C ILE A 185 -6.63 -9.95 11.52
N THR A 186 -6.61 -9.84 12.84
CA THR A 186 -7.74 -9.85 13.79
C THR A 186 -8.59 -11.12 13.83
N LYS A 187 -8.26 -12.17 13.06
CA LYS A 187 -8.98 -13.45 13.06
C LYS A 187 -8.34 -14.47 14.03
N LEU A 188 -8.97 -15.64 14.17
CA LEU A 188 -8.56 -16.69 15.12
C LEU A 188 -7.11 -17.19 14.90
N HIS A 189 -6.62 -17.16 13.66
CA HIS A 189 -5.32 -17.69 13.28
C HIS A 189 -4.31 -16.57 12.91
N GLU A 190 -4.46 -15.39 13.53
CA GLU A 190 -3.50 -14.28 13.35
C GLU A 190 -2.08 -14.76 13.68
N SER A 191 -1.15 -14.53 12.75
CA SER A 191 0.25 -14.93 12.91
C SER A 191 1.20 -14.06 12.09
N VAL A 192 2.46 -14.04 12.50
CA VAL A 192 3.54 -13.29 11.85
C VAL A 192 4.72 -14.23 11.61
N GLU A 193 5.10 -14.39 10.36
CA GLU A 193 6.33 -15.07 9.97
C GLU A 193 7.36 -14.02 9.53
N ARG A 194 8.56 -14.02 10.13
CA ARG A 194 9.66 -13.12 9.76
C ARG A 194 10.75 -13.94 9.08
N PHE A 195 11.27 -13.44 7.96
CA PHE A 195 12.18 -14.18 7.10
C PHE A 195 13.05 -13.23 6.27
N ASN A 196 14.10 -13.75 5.67
CA ASN A 196 14.84 -13.07 4.61
C ASN A 196 14.20 -13.39 3.26
N LEU A 197 14.09 -12.40 2.37
CA LEU A 197 13.46 -12.63 1.05
C LEU A 197 14.11 -13.78 0.27
N SER A 198 15.41 -14.02 0.41
CA SER A 198 16.11 -15.17 -0.18
C SER A 198 15.65 -16.53 0.35
N GLU A 199 15.20 -16.60 1.61
CA GLU A 199 14.77 -17.84 2.26
C GLU A 199 13.33 -18.21 1.89
N GLY A 200 12.51 -17.20 1.56
CA GLY A 200 11.10 -17.38 1.29
C GLY A 200 10.25 -17.56 2.57
N VAL A 201 8.98 -17.91 2.37
CA VAL A 201 8.06 -18.28 3.46
C VAL A 201 8.00 -19.80 3.64
N SER A 202 7.87 -20.26 4.88
CA SER A 202 7.81 -21.68 5.24
C SER A 202 6.42 -22.31 5.04
N GLU A 203 5.36 -21.51 4.93
CA GLU A 203 3.98 -21.98 4.78
C GLU A 203 3.81 -22.85 3.52
N GLU A 204 3.54 -24.15 3.72
CA GLU A 204 3.41 -25.11 2.62
C GLU A 204 2.11 -24.94 1.85
N ASN A 205 1.00 -24.72 2.56
CA ASN A 205 -0.34 -24.63 2.02
C ASN A 205 -1.01 -23.30 2.41
N PRO A 206 -0.59 -22.17 1.80
CA PRO A 206 -1.11 -20.85 2.13
C PRO A 206 -2.64 -20.78 2.03
N ARG A 207 -3.26 -20.35 3.12
CA ARG A 207 -4.69 -20.04 3.22
C ARG A 207 -4.90 -18.72 3.95
N GLY A 208 -6.09 -18.14 3.79
CA GLY A 208 -6.45 -16.86 4.42
C GLY A 208 -5.90 -15.68 3.64
N GLU A 209 -5.72 -14.55 4.32
CA GLU A 209 -5.22 -13.31 3.72
C GLU A 209 -3.87 -12.93 4.29
N TYR A 210 -3.00 -12.35 3.44
CA TYR A 210 -1.64 -11.96 3.82
C TYR A 210 -1.35 -10.49 3.51
N VAL A 211 -0.63 -9.87 4.42
CA VAL A 211 0.08 -8.61 4.18
C VAL A 211 1.57 -8.88 4.32
N ILE A 212 2.35 -8.54 3.29
CA ILE A 212 3.80 -8.69 3.29
C ILE A 212 4.42 -7.32 3.56
N ILE A 213 5.22 -7.24 4.62
CA ILE A 213 5.99 -6.05 4.98
C ILE A 213 7.45 -6.32 4.62
N VAL A 214 8.07 -5.43 3.85
CA VAL A 214 9.45 -5.57 3.38
C VAL A 214 10.26 -4.39 3.89
N GLU A 215 11.44 -4.68 4.44
CA GLU A 215 12.40 -3.67 4.89
C GLU A 215 12.72 -2.67 3.76
N GLY A 216 13.04 -1.43 4.12
CA GLY A 216 13.51 -0.45 3.16
C GLY A 216 14.80 -0.89 2.46
N GLY A 217 15.05 -0.34 1.28
CA GLY A 217 16.39 -0.40 0.69
C GLY A 217 17.38 0.34 1.59
N LYS A 218 18.68 0.12 1.39
CA LYS A 218 19.72 0.77 2.19
C LYS A 218 19.87 2.28 1.90
N GLY A 219 18.90 2.91 1.24
CA GLY A 219 19.05 4.17 0.53
C GLY A 219 20.02 4.03 -0.64
N GLU A 220 20.08 5.03 -1.52
CA GLU A 220 21.11 5.03 -2.56
C GLU A 220 22.50 4.91 -1.92
N GLU A 221 23.22 3.84 -2.29
CA GLU A 221 24.57 4.08 -2.78
C GLU A 221 24.41 5.10 -3.92
N ASN A 222 24.84 6.34 -3.67
CA ASN A 222 24.85 7.45 -4.63
C ASN A 222 25.10 6.90 -6.05
N PRO A 223 24.23 7.13 -7.05
CA PRO A 223 24.33 6.50 -8.37
C PRO A 223 25.66 6.80 -9.06
N ASN A 224 26.33 7.89 -8.69
CA ASN A 224 27.68 8.17 -9.16
C ASN A 224 28.75 7.18 -8.63
N LEU A 225 28.43 6.36 -7.62
CA LEU A 225 29.30 5.29 -7.11
C LEU A 225 29.55 4.19 -8.14
N SER A 226 28.63 4.00 -9.11
CA SER A 226 28.82 3.06 -10.22
C SER A 226 29.79 3.56 -11.29
N LEU A 227 30.08 4.86 -11.32
CA LEU A 227 31.14 5.42 -12.16
C LEU A 227 32.51 4.97 -11.64
N SER A 228 33.54 4.98 -12.49
CA SER A 228 34.91 4.96 -11.98
C SER A 228 35.18 6.17 -11.07
N VAL A 229 36.22 6.11 -10.24
CA VAL A 229 36.57 7.22 -9.35
C VAL A 229 36.87 8.50 -10.17
N GLU A 230 37.51 8.35 -11.32
CA GLU A 230 37.84 9.44 -12.24
C GLU A 230 36.59 10.07 -12.87
N GLU A 231 35.69 9.26 -13.44
CA GLU A 231 34.43 9.75 -14.04
C GLU A 231 33.54 10.46 -13.02
N HIS A 232 33.50 9.97 -11.77
CA HIS A 232 32.75 10.59 -10.69
C HIS A 232 33.34 11.96 -10.30
N ILE A 233 34.67 12.09 -10.27
CA ILE A 233 35.32 13.39 -10.02
C ILE A 233 35.03 14.36 -11.17
N ASN A 234 35.17 13.91 -12.42
CA ASN A 234 34.94 14.73 -13.61
C ASN A 234 33.50 15.22 -13.70
N LEU A 235 32.50 14.40 -13.34
CA LEU A 235 31.10 14.81 -13.27
C LEU A 235 30.89 16.03 -12.36
N TYR A 236 31.55 16.09 -11.20
CA TYR A 236 31.42 17.24 -10.29
C TYR A 236 32.19 18.47 -10.78
N ILE A 237 33.32 18.28 -11.45
CA ILE A 237 34.07 19.36 -12.09
C ILE A 237 33.24 19.98 -13.23
N GLU A 238 32.60 19.16 -14.06
CA GLU A 238 31.69 19.60 -15.12
C GLU A 238 30.47 20.35 -14.58
N LYS A 239 30.02 20.00 -13.36
CA LYS A 239 28.99 20.73 -12.61
C LYS A 239 29.50 22.00 -11.92
N GLY A 240 30.74 22.41 -12.18
CA GLY A 240 31.32 23.68 -11.72
C GLY A 240 32.00 23.62 -10.34
N MET A 241 32.22 22.43 -9.76
CA MET A 241 33.00 22.31 -8.53
C MET A 241 34.49 22.46 -8.79
N SER A 242 35.22 23.00 -7.81
CA SER A 242 36.69 22.96 -7.84
C SER A 242 37.19 21.52 -7.76
N LYS A 243 38.32 21.21 -8.39
CA LYS A 243 38.96 19.88 -8.34
C LYS A 243 39.12 19.37 -6.90
N MET A 244 39.49 20.25 -5.97
CA MET A 244 39.69 19.90 -4.57
C MET A 244 38.38 19.61 -3.83
N ASP A 245 37.29 20.29 -4.18
CA ASP A 245 35.99 20.07 -3.57
C ASP A 245 35.27 18.87 -4.17
N ALA A 246 35.41 18.64 -5.48
CA ALA A 246 34.98 17.40 -6.13
C ALA A 246 35.62 16.16 -5.45
N VAL A 247 36.94 16.18 -5.21
CA VAL A 247 37.64 15.10 -4.48
C VAL A 247 37.12 14.93 -3.05
N LYS A 248 36.81 16.01 -2.31
CA LYS A 248 36.22 15.91 -0.95
C LYS A 248 34.84 15.26 -1.00
N THR A 249 33.99 15.71 -1.93
CA THR A 249 32.62 15.21 -2.10
C THR A 249 32.63 13.74 -2.48
N VAL A 250 33.44 13.34 -3.47
CA VAL A 250 33.59 11.95 -3.90
C VAL A 250 34.16 11.07 -2.77
N ALA A 251 35.15 11.54 -2.00
CA ALA A 251 35.70 10.79 -0.86
C ALA A 251 34.65 10.55 0.24
N LYS A 252 33.83 11.57 0.54
CA LYS A 252 32.74 11.47 1.50
C LYS A 252 31.65 10.49 1.03
N GLU A 253 31.27 10.58 -0.23
CA GLU A 253 30.22 9.74 -0.84
C GLU A 253 30.66 8.27 -1.00
N ARG A 254 31.94 8.03 -1.34
CA ARG A 254 32.55 6.69 -1.45
C ARG A 254 33.02 6.11 -0.11
N LYS A 255 33.01 6.89 0.97
CA LYS A 255 33.56 6.53 2.29
C LYS A 255 35.03 6.07 2.24
N LEU A 256 35.83 6.68 1.35
CA LEU A 256 37.26 6.38 1.19
C LEU A 256 38.14 7.54 1.67
N PRO A 257 39.38 7.30 2.10
CA PRO A 257 40.33 8.36 2.44
C PRO A 257 40.58 9.28 1.25
N LYS A 258 40.68 10.59 1.52
CA LYS A 258 40.91 11.60 0.49
C LYS A 258 42.19 11.37 -0.32
N SER A 259 43.21 10.79 0.33
CA SER A 259 44.48 10.39 -0.28
C SER A 259 44.35 9.27 -1.30
N GLU A 260 43.31 8.45 -1.23
CA GLU A 260 43.04 7.39 -2.22
C GLU A 260 42.31 7.93 -3.44
N ILE A 261 41.33 8.81 -3.23
CA ILE A 261 40.60 9.48 -4.33
C ILE A 261 41.52 10.42 -5.13
N TYR A 262 42.43 11.13 -4.46
CA TYR A 262 43.38 12.05 -5.12
C TYR A 262 44.31 11.37 -6.13
N LYS A 263 44.55 10.06 -6.02
CA LYS A 263 45.39 9.31 -6.98
C LYS A 263 44.78 9.23 -8.38
N TYR A 264 43.47 9.44 -8.48
CA TYR A 264 42.71 9.39 -9.73
C TYR A 264 42.51 10.77 -10.35
N THR A 265 43.13 11.81 -9.79
CA THR A 265 43.10 13.14 -10.39
C THR A 265 44.37 13.39 -11.18
N LEU A 266 44.30 13.31 -12.52
CA LEU A 266 45.33 13.86 -13.42
C LEU A 266 45.39 15.39 -13.26
#